data_AF-A0A0C2BV59-F1
#
_entry.id   AF-A0A0C2BV59-F1
#
_cell.length_a   1.000
_cell.length_b   1.000
_cell.length_c   1.000
_cell.angle_alpha   90.00
_cell.angle_beta   90.00
_cell.angle_gamma   90.00
#
_symmetry.space_group_name_H-M   'P 1'
#
loop_
_entity.id
_entity.type
_entity.pdbx_description
1 polymer ?
#
loop_
_entity_poly.entity_id
_entity_poly.type
_entity_poly.pdbx_seq_one_letter_code
_entity_poly.pdbx_strand_id
1 'polypeptide(L)'
;MADTHTFLVQYQFKLVENTEEFMNLILRDMGCPPALVPILTPVASFFMRGKAMKRIAAGIGRMSSENYRELLKKDYDAFQSLLGEQKFLFGDHITAADCTVFGQLATTLYIPT
;
A
#
# COMPACT_ATOMS: atom_id res chain seq x y z
N MET A 1 -1.58 12.14 7.87
CA MET A 1 -2.36 10.92 8.23
C MET A 1 -2.44 10.00 7.01
N ALA A 2 -3.13 10.38 5.92
CA ALA A 2 -3.22 9.57 4.71
C ALA A 2 -1.86 9.25 4.04
N ASP A 3 -0.99 10.25 3.97
CA ASP A 3 0.33 10.23 3.33
C ASP A 3 1.30 9.20 3.94
N THR A 4 1.29 9.08 5.26
CA THR A 4 2.28 8.27 5.99
C THR A 4 1.63 7.09 6.70
N HIS A 5 0.58 7.33 7.50
CA HIS A 5 -0.02 6.28 8.31
C HIS A 5 -0.81 5.29 7.45
N THR A 6 -1.85 5.78 6.75
CA THR A 6 -2.69 4.93 5.88
C THR A 6 -1.86 4.25 4.80
N PHE A 7 -0.92 4.99 4.18
CA PHE A 7 0.02 4.41 3.23
C PHE A 7 0.78 3.21 3.79
N LEU A 8 1.37 3.33 4.99
CA LEU A 8 2.15 2.25 5.60
C LEU A 8 1.27 1.04 5.98
N VAL A 9 0.01 1.27 6.38
CA VAL A 9 -0.93 0.18 6.63
C VAL A 9 -1.31 -0.52 5.33
N GLN A 10 -1.62 0.21 4.25
CA GLN A 10 -1.86 -0.41 2.94
C GLN A 10 -0.62 -1.14 2.41
N TYR A 11 0.56 -0.59 2.65
CA TYR A 11 1.84 -1.18 2.25
C TYR A 11 2.11 -2.53 2.93
N GLN A 12 1.62 -2.74 4.15
CA GLN A 12 1.62 -4.06 4.80
C GLN A 12 0.86 -5.09 3.95
N PHE A 13 -0.39 -4.81 3.59
CA PHE A 13 -1.22 -5.75 2.83
C PHE A 13 -0.73 -5.92 1.39
N LYS A 14 -0.38 -4.82 0.71
CA LYS A 14 0.02 -4.89 -0.70
C LYS A 14 1.40 -5.45 -0.91
N LEU A 15 2.38 -5.03 -0.12
CA LEU A 15 3.76 -5.44 -0.35
C LEU A 15 4.18 -6.62 0.52
N VAL A 16 3.90 -6.60 1.83
CA VAL A 16 4.46 -7.64 2.72
C VAL A 16 3.75 -8.98 2.54
N GLU A 17 2.44 -8.97 2.35
CA GLU A 17 1.68 -10.21 2.15
C GLU A 17 1.83 -10.77 0.74
N ASN A 18 2.00 -9.91 -0.27
CA ASN A 18 2.10 -10.28 -1.69
C ASN A 18 3.48 -9.93 -2.31
N THR A 19 4.57 -10.04 -1.53
CA THR A 19 5.89 -9.54 -1.96
C THR A 19 6.39 -10.25 -3.23
N GLU A 20 6.16 -11.55 -3.36
CA GLU A 20 6.67 -12.32 -4.50
C GLU A 20 5.98 -11.93 -5.80
N GLU A 21 4.65 -11.76 -5.79
CA GLU A 21 3.89 -11.31 -6.94
C GLU A 21 4.31 -9.89 -7.34
N PHE A 22 4.42 -8.99 -6.36
CA PHE A 22 4.93 -7.65 -6.57
C PHE A 22 6.34 -7.64 -7.19
N MET A 23 7.27 -8.43 -6.65
CA MET A 23 8.63 -8.49 -7.18
C MET A 23 8.69 -9.14 -8.56
N ASN A 24 7.84 -10.13 -8.84
CA ASN A 24 7.73 -10.74 -10.16
C ASN A 24 7.31 -9.70 -11.22
N LEU A 25 6.27 -8.92 -10.90
CA LEU A 25 5.79 -7.83 -11.74
C LEU A 25 6.92 -6.81 -12.03
N ILE A 26 7.57 -6.32 -10.97
CA ILE A 26 8.66 -5.33 -11.08
C ILE A 26 9.84 -5.88 -11.91
N LEU A 27 10.26 -7.12 -11.67
CA LEU A 27 11.39 -7.70 -12.43
C LEU A 27 11.06 -7.86 -13.92
N ARG A 28 9.81 -8.21 -14.25
CA ARG A 28 9.35 -8.27 -15.66
C ARG A 28 9.32 -6.89 -16.30
N ASP A 29 8.79 -5.89 -15.59
CA ASP A 29 8.70 -4.51 -16.09
C ASP A 29 10.08 -3.88 -16.30
N MET A 30 11.05 -4.22 -15.44
CA MET A 30 12.46 -3.83 -15.59
C MET A 30 13.19 -4.58 -16.73
N GLY A 31 12.52 -5.44 -17.49
CA GLY A 31 13.09 -6.16 -18.62
C GLY A 31 14.01 -7.33 -18.22
N CYS A 32 13.86 -7.90 -17.01
CA CYS A 32 14.63 -9.09 -16.65
C CYS A 32 14.28 -10.25 -17.60
N PRO A 33 15.30 -11.01 -18.08
CA PRO A 33 15.06 -12.19 -18.89
C PRO A 33 14.11 -13.16 -18.18
N PRO A 34 13.05 -13.68 -18.84
CA PRO A 34 12.04 -14.53 -18.20
C PRO A 34 12.61 -15.77 -17.50
N ALA A 35 13.73 -16.30 -17.99
CA ALA A 35 14.43 -17.44 -17.39
C ALA A 35 15.07 -17.11 -16.02
N LEU A 36 15.42 -15.85 -15.76
CA LEU A 36 16.04 -15.41 -14.50
C LEU A 36 15.01 -14.96 -13.45
N VAL A 37 13.83 -14.51 -13.89
CA VAL A 37 12.73 -14.07 -13.01
C VAL A 37 12.41 -15.07 -11.89
N PRO A 38 12.20 -16.39 -12.14
CA PRO A 38 11.84 -17.32 -11.06
C PRO A 38 12.96 -17.51 -10.02
N ILE A 39 14.22 -17.26 -10.40
CA ILE A 39 15.38 -17.38 -9.50
C ILE A 39 15.57 -16.10 -8.69
N LEU A 40 15.42 -14.94 -9.35
CA LEU A 40 15.64 -13.64 -8.72
C LEU A 40 14.48 -13.21 -7.82
N THR A 41 13.24 -13.57 -8.17
CA THR A 41 12.02 -13.22 -7.41
C THR A 41 12.12 -13.58 -5.92
N PRO A 42 12.40 -14.84 -5.50
CA PRO A 42 12.39 -15.19 -4.08
C PRO A 42 13.49 -14.45 -3.29
N VAL A 43 14.68 -14.30 -3.88
CA VAL A 43 15.79 -13.58 -3.26
C VAL A 43 15.43 -12.11 -3.07
N ALA A 44 14.95 -11.45 -4.13
CA ALA A 44 14.58 -10.05 -4.08
C ALA A 44 13.40 -9.80 -3.11
N SER A 45 12.44 -10.73 -3.08
CA SER A 45 11.28 -10.68 -2.18
C SER A 45 11.70 -10.77 -0.72
N PHE A 46 12.66 -11.63 -0.38
CA PHE A 46 13.18 -11.72 0.98
C PHE A 46 13.76 -10.38 1.47
N PHE A 47 14.61 -9.75 0.66
CA PHE A 47 15.20 -8.45 0.99
C PHE A 47 14.16 -7.33 1.04
N MET A 48 13.23 -7.30 0.07
CA MET A 48 12.18 -6.29 0.00
C MET A 48 11.24 -6.38 1.21
N ARG A 49 10.79 -7.59 1.56
CA ARG A 49 9.93 -7.85 2.71
C ARG A 49 10.59 -7.40 4.01
N GLY A 50 11.87 -7.71 4.21
CA GLY A 50 12.61 -7.27 5.39
C GLY A 50 12.68 -5.74 5.53
N LYS A 51 12.97 -5.04 4.42
CA LYS A 51 12.97 -3.56 4.40
C LYS A 51 11.58 -2.99 4.66
N ALA A 52 10.56 -3.56 4.04
CA ALA A 52 9.17 -3.11 4.20
C ALA A 52 8.70 -3.24 5.64
N MET A 53 8.91 -4.42 6.25
CA MET A 53 8.57 -4.67 7.65
C MET A 53 9.30 -3.74 8.61
N LYS A 54 10.56 -3.39 8.34
CA LYS A 54 11.31 -2.41 9.15
C LYS A 54 10.71 -1.01 9.02
N ARG A 55 10.33 -0.59 7.81
CA ARG A 55 9.70 0.71 7.56
C ARG A 55 8.33 0.82 8.25
N ILE A 56 7.51 -0.22 8.14
CA ILE A 56 6.19 -0.29 8.79
C ILE A 56 6.36 -0.22 10.30
N ALA A 57 7.25 -1.04 10.87
CA ALA A 57 7.54 -1.04 12.30
C ALA A 57 7.98 0.33 12.82
N ALA A 58 8.79 1.07 12.05
CA ALA A 58 9.26 2.39 12.43
C ALA A 58 8.18 3.48 12.35
N GLY A 59 7.23 3.36 11.41
CA GLY A 59 6.20 4.38 11.20
C GLY A 59 4.92 4.17 12.01
N ILE A 60 4.47 2.92 12.15
CA ILE A 60 3.18 2.59 12.79
C ILE A 60 3.28 1.49 13.85
N GLY A 61 4.49 1.03 14.16
CA GLY A 61 4.71 -0.08 15.10
C GLY A 61 4.53 -1.46 14.46
N ARG A 62 4.92 -2.51 15.19
CA ARG A 62 4.64 -3.90 14.81
C ARG A 62 3.36 -4.38 15.47
N MET A 63 2.44 -4.88 14.66
CA MET A 63 1.14 -5.35 15.11
C MET A 63 0.78 -6.67 14.42
N SER A 64 -0.29 -7.32 14.85
CA SER A 64 -0.91 -8.43 14.12
C SER A 64 -1.59 -7.93 12.84
N SER A 65 -1.80 -8.82 11.86
CA SER A 65 -2.55 -8.48 10.64
C SER A 65 -3.97 -7.99 10.94
N GLU A 66 -4.65 -8.56 11.94
CA GLU A 66 -6.00 -8.09 12.31
C GLU A 66 -5.97 -6.65 12.83
N ASN A 67 -4.99 -6.32 13.68
CA ASN A 67 -4.86 -4.95 14.20
C ASN A 67 -4.55 -3.95 13.07
N TYR A 68 -3.73 -4.32 12.09
CA TYR A 68 -3.52 -3.48 10.91
C TYR A 68 -4.81 -3.31 10.10
N ARG A 69 -5.65 -4.34 10.03
CA ARG A 69 -6.92 -4.31 9.30
C ARG A 69 -7.94 -3.39 9.99
N GLU A 70 -8.04 -3.47 11.31
CA GLU A 70 -8.83 -2.55 12.12
C GLU A 70 -8.36 -1.10 11.97
N LEU A 71 -7.04 -0.90 11.96
CA LEU A 71 -6.44 0.42 11.79
C LEU A 71 -6.75 1.01 10.41
N LEU A 72 -6.63 0.19 9.35
CA LEU A 72 -6.99 0.61 7.99
C LEU A 72 -8.47 0.95 7.86
N LYS A 73 -9.33 0.13 8.48
CA LYS A 73 -10.78 0.36 8.50
C LYS A 73 -11.10 1.70 9.14
N LYS A 74 -10.48 2.01 10.29
CA LYS A 74 -10.67 3.29 10.97
C LYS A 74 -10.24 4.48 10.12
N ASP A 75 -9.12 4.37 9.39
CA ASP A 75 -8.66 5.40 8.46
C ASP A 75 -9.68 5.60 7.33
N TYR A 76 -10.21 4.53 6.76
CA TYR A 76 -11.23 4.59 5.71
C TYR A 76 -12.58 5.14 6.19
N ASP A 77 -13.04 4.75 7.38
CA ASP A 77 -14.25 5.31 8.00
C ASP A 77 -14.09 6.82 8.22
N ALA A 78 -12.88 7.28 8.59
CA ALA A 78 -12.56 8.70 8.72
C ALA A 78 -12.59 9.43 7.36
N PHE A 79 -12.01 8.85 6.30
CA PHE A 79 -12.09 9.44 4.95
C PHE A 79 -13.51 9.50 4.42
N GLN A 80 -14.31 8.44 4.65
CA GLN A 80 -15.72 8.43 4.30
C GLN A 80 -16.49 9.54 5.04
N SER A 81 -16.23 9.71 6.33
CA SER A 81 -16.85 10.76 7.14
C SER A 81 -16.45 12.17 6.70
N LEU A 82 -15.17 12.36 6.32
CA LEU A 82 -14.67 13.64 5.79
C LEU A 82 -15.28 13.98 4.44
N LEU A 83 -15.38 13.00 3.54
CA LEU A 83 -16.01 13.19 2.24
C LEU A 83 -17.50 13.50 2.40
N GLY A 84 -18.22 12.72 3.20
CA GLY A 84 -19.67 12.85 3.36
C GLY A 84 -20.38 12.88 2.02
N GLU A 85 -21.20 13.89 1.80
CA GLU A 85 -21.92 14.16 0.54
C GLU A 85 -21.17 15.14 -0.39
N GLN A 86 -19.94 15.52 -0.04
CA GLN A 86 -19.14 16.48 -0.81
C GLN A 86 -18.46 15.79 -1.99
N LYS A 87 -18.10 16.59 -3.01
CA LYS A 87 -17.40 16.09 -4.19
C LYS A 87 -15.94 15.73 -3.90
N PHE A 88 -15.28 16.49 -3.03
CA PHE A 88 -13.91 16.29 -2.58
C PHE A 88 -13.85 16.37 -1.06
N LEU A 89 -12.78 15.86 -0.45
CA LEU A 89 -12.63 15.71 1.01
C LEU A 89 -12.79 17.02 1.79
N PHE A 90 -12.57 18.17 1.14
CA PHE A 90 -12.64 19.49 1.77
C PHE A 90 -13.46 20.50 0.97
N GLY A 91 -14.46 20.04 0.21
CA GLY A 91 -15.43 20.90 -0.48
C GLY A 91 -15.50 20.68 -1.99
N ASP A 92 -15.60 21.78 -2.73
CA ASP A 92 -15.90 21.75 -4.17
C ASP A 92 -14.67 21.71 -5.08
N HIS A 93 -13.48 21.90 -4.52
CA HIS A 93 -12.22 21.92 -5.25
C HIS A 93 -11.32 20.75 -4.84
N ILE A 94 -10.66 20.17 -5.83
CA ILE A 94 -9.67 19.11 -5.60
C ILE A 94 -8.47 19.66 -4.81
N THR A 95 -7.99 18.87 -3.86
CA THR A 95 -6.80 19.18 -3.06
C THR A 95 -5.76 18.07 -3.17
N ALA A 96 -4.55 18.33 -2.64
CA ALA A 96 -3.52 17.30 -2.53
C ALA A 96 -3.96 16.12 -1.65
N ALA A 97 -4.88 16.33 -0.71
CA ALA A 97 -5.41 15.27 0.13
C ALA A 97 -6.28 14.30 -0.69
N ASP A 98 -7.13 14.83 -1.58
CA ASP A 98 -7.91 14.02 -2.53
C ASP A 98 -6.99 13.17 -3.41
N CYS A 99 -5.98 13.80 -4.01
CA CYS A 99 -5.00 13.08 -4.84
C CYS A 99 -4.28 11.97 -4.06
N THR A 100 -3.97 12.20 -2.78
CA THR A 100 -3.29 11.22 -1.93
C THR A 100 -4.20 10.05 -1.58
N VAL A 101 -5.40 10.34 -1.05
CA VAL A 101 -6.36 9.30 -0.62
C VAL A 101 -6.89 8.51 -1.81
N PHE A 102 -7.37 9.19 -2.84
CA PHE A 102 -7.92 8.51 -4.02
C PHE A 102 -6.85 7.83 -4.86
N GLY A 103 -5.62 8.38 -4.92
CA GLY A 103 -4.48 7.70 -5.55
C GLY A 103 -4.16 6.38 -4.85
N GLN A 104 -4.08 6.39 -3.52
CA GLN A 104 -3.87 5.17 -2.73
C GLN A 104 -5.01 4.15 -2.91
N LEU A 105 -6.27 4.60 -2.83
CA LEU A 105 -7.44 3.74 -3.04
C LEU A 105 -7.47 3.14 -4.45
N ALA A 106 -7.14 3.93 -5.48
CA ALA A 106 -7.08 3.46 -6.86
C ALA A 106 -6.07 2.31 -7.00
N THR A 107 -4.89 2.41 -6.39
CA THR A 107 -3.94 1.29 -6.40
C THR A 107 -4.50 0.05 -5.70
N THR A 108 -5.30 0.23 -4.64
CA THR A 108 -5.92 -0.87 -3.90
C THR A 108 -7.04 -1.56 -4.66
N LEU A 109 -7.85 -0.81 -5.40
CA LEU A 109 -8.99 -1.36 -6.12
C LEU A 109 -8.62 -1.91 -7.52
N TYR A 110 -7.65 -1.28 -8.19
CA TYR A 110 -7.39 -1.54 -9.61
C TYR A 110 -6.08 -2.25 -9.90
N ILE A 111 -5.11 -2.25 -8.97
CA ILE A 111 -3.87 -3.00 -9.14
C ILE A 111 -4.01 -4.31 -8.38
N PRO A 112 -4.16 -5.45 -9.08
CA PRO A 112 -4.24 -6.75 -8.43
C PRO A 112 -2.99 -7.01 -7.60
N THR A 113 -3.21 -7.62 -6.44
CA THR A 113 -2.17 -8.13 -5.52
C THR A 113 -2.04 -9.61 -5.66
#